data_AF-A0A259DZ10-F1
#
_entry.id   AF-A0A259DZ10-F1
#
_cell.length_a   1.000
_cell.length_b   1.000
_cell.length_c   1.000
_cell.angle_alpha   90.00
_cell.angle_beta   90.00
_cell.angle_gamma   90.00
#
_symmetry.space_group_name_H-M   'P 1'
#
loop_
_entity.id
_entity.type
_entity.pdbx_description
1 polymer ?
#
loop_
_entity_poly.entity_id
_entity_poly.type
_entity_poly.pdbx_seq_one_letter_code
_entity_poly.pdbx_strand_id
1 'polypeptide(L)'
;MASIVLGAVGSALGAGFGGTILGLSGAAIGGMIGSSIGSVIDSALVASLSPGQRIEGARLDSLRITSATEGAVIPRLYGRMRLGGNIIWATDFFEKVNTTQSGGKGGGPKVTTTEYIYSASFAVGLTEGPI
;
A
#
# COMPACT_ATOMS: atom_id res chain seq x y z
N MET A 1 -28.43 0.05 11.97
CA MET A 1 -29.84 -0.16 11.56
C MET A 1 -30.82 0.48 12.54
N ALA A 2 -30.37 0.91 13.72
CA ALA A 2 -31.22 1.61 14.69
C ALA A 2 -31.62 3.01 14.19
N SER A 3 -30.76 3.73 13.46
CA SER A 3 -31.06 5.04 12.88
C SER A 3 -32.30 5.06 11.97
N ILE A 4 -32.46 4.04 11.13
CA ILE A 4 -33.62 3.92 10.21
C ILE A 4 -34.89 3.60 11.01
N VAL A 5 -34.81 2.67 11.96
CA VAL A 5 -35.96 2.25 12.76
C VAL A 5 -36.42 3.35 13.72
N LEU A 6 -35.50 3.98 14.44
CA LEU A 6 -35.80 5.06 15.39
C LEU A 6 -36.19 6.35 14.66
N GLY A 7 -35.61 6.63 13.49
CA GLY A 7 -36.03 7.71 12.60
C GLY A 7 -37.45 7.49 12.07
N ALA A 8 -37.78 6.25 11.66
CA ALA A 8 -39.13 5.90 11.22
C ALA A 8 -40.16 6.04 12.36
N VAL A 9 -39.85 5.54 13.56
CA VAL A 9 -40.71 5.67 14.74
C VAL A 9 -40.86 7.14 15.17
N GLY A 10 -39.77 7.92 15.17
CA GLY A 10 -39.80 9.35 15.46
C GLY A 10 -40.62 10.14 14.45
N SER A 11 -40.54 9.78 13.16
CA SER A 11 -41.35 10.39 12.11
C SER A 11 -42.83 10.01 12.21
N ALA A 12 -43.16 8.79 12.62
CA ALA A 12 -44.54 8.34 12.81
C ALA A 12 -45.21 8.99 14.03
N LEU A 13 -44.48 9.10 15.15
CA LEU A 13 -44.96 9.81 16.35
C LEU A 13 -45.08 11.33 16.11
N GLY A 14 -44.11 11.92 15.40
CA GLY A 14 -44.15 13.33 15.00
C GLY A 14 -45.26 13.66 13.99
N ALA A 15 -45.69 12.67 13.18
CA ALA A 15 -46.87 12.80 12.32
C ALA A 15 -48.19 12.74 13.12
N GLY A 16 -48.25 11.93 14.17
CA GLY A 16 -49.44 11.73 15.00
C GLY A 16 -49.81 12.91 15.91
N PHE A 17 -48.84 13.77 16.26
CA PHE A 17 -49.05 14.94 17.13
C PHE A 17 -49.38 16.25 16.40
N GLY A 18 -49.67 16.20 15.10
CA GLY A 18 -50.46 17.23 14.38
C GLY A 18 -49.92 18.67 14.43
N GLY A 19 -49.06 19.03 13.48
CA GLY A 19 -48.85 20.44 13.12
C GLY A 19 -47.48 20.75 12.51
N THR A 20 -47.46 21.54 11.45
CA THR A 20 -46.26 22.19 10.93
C THR A 20 -45.85 23.32 11.87
N ILE A 21 -44.89 23.10 12.76
CA ILE A 21 -44.27 24.18 13.52
C ILE A 21 -43.13 24.72 12.65
N LEU A 22 -43.25 25.99 12.22
CA LEU A 22 -42.27 26.72 11.38
C LEU A 22 -42.07 26.17 9.94
N GLY A 23 -43.09 25.55 9.35
CA GLY A 23 -43.04 25.09 7.95
C GLY A 23 -42.38 23.73 7.73
N LEU A 24 -41.91 23.06 8.79
CA LEU A 24 -41.51 21.66 8.77
C LEU A 24 -42.61 20.80 9.40
N SER A 25 -42.91 19.65 8.79
CA SER A 25 -43.87 18.69 9.35
C SER A 25 -43.33 18.12 10.67
N GLY A 26 -44.19 17.89 11.66
CA GLY A 26 -43.81 17.20 12.90
C GLY A 26 -43.15 15.84 12.63
N ALA A 27 -43.49 15.19 11.52
CA ALA A 27 -42.83 14.00 11.01
C ALA A 27 -41.36 14.23 10.61
N ALA A 28 -41.04 15.37 9.99
CA ALA A 28 -39.68 15.73 9.64
C ALA A 28 -38.84 16.04 10.89
N ILE A 29 -39.40 16.79 11.85
CA ILE A 29 -38.70 17.12 13.10
C ILE A 29 -38.48 15.86 13.94
N GLY A 30 -39.51 15.02 14.12
CA GLY A 30 -39.40 13.76 14.84
C GLY A 30 -38.47 12.75 14.15
N GLY A 31 -38.46 12.74 12.82
CA GLY A 31 -37.51 11.95 12.02
C GLY A 31 -36.07 12.44 12.14
N MET A 32 -35.83 13.75 12.14
CA MET A 32 -34.48 14.34 12.32
C MET A 32 -33.94 14.10 13.73
N ILE A 33 -34.77 14.26 14.76
CA ILE A 33 -34.37 13.98 16.15
C ILE A 33 -34.17 12.46 16.36
N GLY A 34 -35.06 11.63 15.85
CA GLY A 34 -34.94 10.16 15.95
C GLY A 34 -33.72 9.60 15.21
N SER A 35 -33.40 10.14 14.02
CA SER A 35 -32.25 9.71 13.22
C SER A 35 -30.91 10.21 13.78
N SER A 36 -30.88 11.40 14.40
CA SER A 36 -29.67 11.92 15.06
C SER A 36 -29.33 11.15 16.34
N ILE A 37 -30.33 10.82 17.16
CA ILE A 37 -30.10 9.96 18.34
C ILE A 37 -29.75 8.53 17.90
N GLY A 38 -30.45 8.01 16.89
CA GLY A 38 -30.19 6.68 16.34
C GLY A 38 -28.82 6.56 15.67
N SER A 39 -28.26 7.65 15.12
CA SER A 39 -26.91 7.66 14.55
C SER A 39 -25.81 7.70 15.62
N VAL A 40 -26.05 8.34 16.77
CA VAL A 40 -25.14 8.27 17.92
C VAL A 40 -25.10 6.85 18.49
N ILE A 41 -26.25 6.19 18.58
CA ILE A 41 -26.33 4.80 19.05
C ILE A 41 -25.73 3.83 18.02
N ASP A 42 -26.06 3.96 16.73
CA ASP A 42 -25.47 3.13 15.68
C ASP A 42 -23.94 3.34 15.62
N SER A 43 -23.42 4.57 15.77
CA SER A 43 -21.98 4.83 15.78
C SER A 43 -21.29 4.29 17.04
N ALA A 44 -21.91 4.40 18.22
CA ALA A 44 -21.42 3.78 19.45
C ALA A 44 -21.42 2.24 19.37
N LEU A 45 -22.43 1.65 18.73
CA LEU A 45 -22.54 0.21 18.53
C LEU A 45 -21.55 -0.30 17.46
N VAL A 46 -21.36 0.42 16.36
CA VAL A 46 -20.33 0.10 15.36
C VAL A 46 -18.94 0.24 15.96
N ALA A 47 -18.70 1.28 16.76
CA ALA A 47 -17.43 1.45 17.48
C ALA A 47 -17.18 0.36 18.54
N SER A 48 -18.23 -0.14 19.20
CA SER A 48 -18.11 -1.22 20.20
C SER A 48 -18.02 -2.62 19.59
N LEU A 49 -18.63 -2.84 18.42
CA LEU A 49 -18.56 -4.10 17.68
C LEU A 49 -17.33 -4.19 16.76
N SER A 50 -16.70 -3.06 16.43
CA SER A 50 -15.45 -2.99 15.65
C SER A 50 -14.34 -2.29 16.43
N PRO A 51 -13.96 -2.74 17.64
CA PRO A 51 -12.86 -2.14 18.38
C PRO A 51 -11.56 -2.48 17.65
N GLY A 52 -11.04 -1.51 16.89
CA GLY A 52 -9.70 -1.59 16.31
C GLY A 52 -9.59 -2.50 15.08
N GLN A 53 -10.34 -2.20 14.01
CA GLN A 53 -9.90 -2.56 12.65
C GLN A 53 -8.60 -1.81 12.33
N ARG A 54 -7.49 -2.27 12.91
CA ARG A 54 -6.15 -1.76 12.65
C ARG A 54 -5.67 -2.46 11.39
N ILE A 55 -6.04 -1.89 10.25
CA ILE A 55 -5.53 -2.35 8.96
C ILE A 55 -4.10 -1.83 8.86
N GLU A 56 -3.15 -2.66 9.29
CA GLU A 56 -1.74 -2.37 9.10
C GLU A 56 -1.41 -2.58 7.62
N GLY A 57 -1.25 -1.46 6.90
CA GLY A 57 -0.78 -1.47 5.52
C GLY A 57 0.69 -1.84 5.41
N ALA A 58 1.17 -2.04 4.18
CA ALA A 58 2.57 -2.33 3.92
C ALA A 58 3.49 -1.28 4.59
N ARG A 59 4.30 -1.73 5.55
CA ARG A 59 5.21 -0.88 6.32
C ARG A 59 6.48 -0.63 5.50
N LEU A 60 6.96 0.60 5.50
CA LEU A 60 8.27 0.92 4.92
C LEU A 60 9.35 0.21 5.74
N ASP A 61 9.95 -0.83 5.16
CA ASP A 61 11.19 -1.39 5.69
C ASP A 61 12.32 -0.38 5.47
N SER A 62 13.14 -0.16 6.48
CA SER A 62 14.06 0.97 6.55
C SER A 62 15.33 0.73 5.74
N LEU A 63 15.18 0.51 4.42
CA LEU A 63 16.16 0.80 3.38
C LEU A 63 15.51 0.51 2.02
N ARG A 64 15.54 1.47 1.07
CA ARG A 64 15.11 1.21 -0.32
C ARG A 64 16.21 0.47 -1.07
N ILE A 65 16.49 -0.75 -0.64
CA ILE A 65 17.44 -1.65 -1.29
C ILE A 65 16.67 -2.59 -2.20
N THR A 66 17.22 -2.84 -3.39
CA THR A 66 16.75 -3.90 -4.27
C THR A 66 16.88 -5.24 -3.54
N SER A 67 15.78 -5.95 -3.37
CA SER A 67 15.78 -7.29 -2.75
C SER A 67 15.74 -8.39 -3.82
N ALA A 68 15.83 -9.65 -3.39
CA ALA A 68 15.58 -10.86 -4.18
C ALA A 68 14.75 -11.88 -3.36
N THR A 69 13.85 -11.37 -2.51
CA THR A 69 13.07 -12.21 -1.57
C THR A 69 11.79 -12.71 -2.23
N GLU A 70 11.55 -14.00 -2.12
CA GLU A 70 10.28 -14.63 -2.51
C GLU A 70 9.14 -14.22 -1.57
N GLY A 71 7.96 -13.96 -2.15
CA GLY A 71 6.79 -13.48 -1.39
C GLY A 71 6.83 -11.99 -1.02
N ALA A 72 7.78 -11.23 -1.56
CA ALA A 72 7.76 -9.77 -1.43
C ALA A 72 6.52 -9.18 -2.12
N VAL A 73 5.95 -8.13 -1.52
CA VAL A 73 4.77 -7.45 -2.06
C VAL A 73 5.12 -6.70 -3.35
N ILE A 74 4.25 -6.78 -4.36
CA ILE A 74 4.35 -5.96 -5.58
C ILE A 74 3.86 -4.55 -5.24
N PRO A 75 4.73 -3.53 -5.27
CA PRO A 75 4.35 -2.17 -4.89
C PRO A 75 3.55 -1.50 -6.01
N ARG A 76 2.67 -0.56 -5.65
CA ARG A 76 1.94 0.32 -6.57
C ARG A 76 2.49 1.74 -6.45
N LEU A 77 2.85 2.36 -7.57
CA LEU A 77 3.37 3.74 -7.60
C LEU A 77 2.44 4.65 -8.42
N TYR A 78 2.11 5.81 -7.86
CA TYR A 78 1.44 6.89 -8.58
C TYR A 78 2.36 8.12 -8.63
N GLY A 79 2.73 8.55 -9.83
CA GLY A 79 3.63 9.69 -10.05
C GLY A 79 5.12 9.30 -10.09
N ARG A 80 6.01 10.27 -9.83
CA ARG A 80 7.46 10.10 -10.00
C ARG A 80 8.16 9.93 -8.66
N MET A 81 8.73 8.74 -8.43
CA MET A 81 9.40 8.38 -7.18
C MET A 81 10.43 7.27 -7.42
N ARG A 82 11.43 7.17 -6.54
CA ARG A 82 12.46 6.12 -6.61
C ARG A 82 11.97 4.83 -5.92
N LEU A 83 12.12 3.70 -6.59
CA LEU A 83 11.77 2.37 -6.07
C LEU A 83 12.98 1.44 -6.20
N GLY A 84 13.22 0.59 -5.19
CA GLY A 84 14.31 -0.38 -5.22
C GLY A 84 14.03 -1.60 -6.11
N GLY A 85 12.76 -1.99 -6.24
CA GLY A 85 12.34 -3.18 -6.99
C GLY A 85 12.78 -4.51 -6.33
N ASN A 86 12.35 -5.62 -6.92
CA ASN A 86 12.74 -6.97 -6.51
C ASN A 86 13.31 -7.72 -7.73
N ILE A 87 14.44 -8.42 -7.57
CA ILE A 87 15.01 -9.25 -8.64
C ILE A 87 14.14 -10.49 -8.81
N ILE A 88 13.60 -10.69 -10.02
CA ILE A 88 12.70 -11.81 -10.33
C ILE A 88 13.38 -12.90 -11.18
N TRP A 89 14.52 -12.56 -11.78
CA TRP A 89 15.31 -13.48 -12.58
C TRP A 89 16.76 -12.98 -12.61
N ALA A 90 17.71 -13.90 -12.51
CA ALA A 90 19.12 -13.62 -12.67
C ALA A 90 19.82 -14.85 -13.28
N THR A 91 20.80 -14.62 -14.12
CA THR A 91 21.76 -15.66 -14.53
C THR A 91 22.90 -15.74 -13.54
N ASP A 92 23.66 -16.83 -13.61
CA ASP A 92 24.97 -16.90 -12.99
C ASP A 92 25.90 -15.80 -13.53
N PHE A 93 26.94 -15.48 -12.75
CA PHE A 93 27.95 -14.52 -13.16
C PHE A 93 28.75 -15.06 -14.34
N PHE A 94 28.92 -14.23 -15.37
CA PHE A 94 29.84 -14.49 -16.45
C PHE A 94 31.21 -13.91 -16.11
N GLU A 95 32.20 -14.78 -15.93
CA GLU A 95 33.59 -14.38 -15.67
C GLU A 95 34.39 -14.39 -16.98
N LYS A 96 35.08 -13.30 -17.26
CA LYS A 96 36.07 -13.18 -18.33
C LYS A 96 37.44 -12.98 -17.75
N VAL A 97 38.33 -13.94 -18.00
CA VAL A 97 39.72 -13.90 -17.55
C VAL A 97 40.61 -13.44 -18.69
N ASN A 98 41.31 -12.32 -18.50
CA ASN A 98 42.30 -11.80 -19.44
C ASN A 98 43.69 -11.91 -18.82
N THR A 99 44.52 -12.81 -19.36
CA THR A 99 45.91 -12.94 -18.94
C THR A 99 46.81 -12.23 -19.95
N THR A 100 47.52 -11.20 -19.51
CA THR A 100 48.53 -10.49 -20.31
C THR A 100 49.92 -10.78 -19.78
N GLN A 101 50.87 -11.03 -20.68
CA GLN A 101 52.28 -11.18 -20.33
C GLN A 101 53.04 -9.98 -20.89
N SER A 102 53.62 -9.18 -20.00
CA SER A 102 54.48 -8.05 -20.35
C SER A 102 55.93 -8.41 -20.03
N GLY A 103 56.80 -8.23 -21.03
CA GLY A 103 58.24 -8.48 -20.91
C GLY A 103 59.03 -7.30 -21.45
N GLY A 104 59.95 -6.76 -20.65
CA GLY A 104 60.88 -5.73 -21.09
C GLY A 104 61.89 -6.28 -22.09
N LYS A 105 62.25 -5.47 -23.11
CA LYS A 105 63.28 -5.81 -24.09
C LYS A 105 64.63 -5.92 -23.36
N GLY A 106 65.11 -7.13 -23.12
CA GLY A 106 66.35 -7.36 -22.34
C GLY A 106 66.41 -8.64 -21.50
N GLY A 107 65.44 -9.56 -21.61
CA GLY A 107 65.50 -10.86 -20.91
C GLY A 107 65.18 -10.82 -19.41
N GLY A 108 64.65 -9.69 -18.91
CA GLY A 108 64.15 -9.57 -17.54
C GLY A 108 62.88 -10.40 -17.27
N PRO A 109 62.48 -10.57 -15.99
CA PRO A 109 61.36 -11.41 -15.59
C PRO A 109 60.07 -11.05 -16.35
N LYS A 110 59.39 -12.07 -16.90
CA LYS A 110 58.06 -11.89 -17.48
C LYS A 110 57.05 -11.59 -16.36
N VAL A 111 56.40 -10.44 -16.44
CA VAL A 111 55.27 -10.10 -15.57
C VAL A 111 54.00 -10.64 -16.23
N THR A 112 53.31 -11.53 -15.53
CA THR A 112 51.99 -12.03 -15.96
C THR A 112 50.93 -11.33 -15.13
N THR A 113 50.05 -10.57 -15.77
CA THR A 113 48.91 -9.90 -15.14
C THR A 113 47.63 -10.60 -15.59
N THR A 114 46.87 -11.11 -14.62
CA THR A 114 45.57 -11.74 -14.86
C THR A 114 44.47 -10.83 -14.34
N GLU A 115 43.58 -10.38 -15.23
CA GLU A 115 42.41 -9.59 -14.90
C GLU A 115 41.16 -10.48 -14.91
N TYR A 116 40.31 -10.33 -13.88
CA TYR A 116 39.01 -11.00 -13.76
C TYR A 116 37.91 -9.97 -13.92
N ILE A 117 37.07 -10.14 -14.94
CA ILE A 117 35.95 -9.24 -15.23
C ILE A 117 34.65 -10.03 -15.05
N TYR A 118 33.74 -9.53 -14.21
CA TYR A 118 32.44 -10.16 -13.96
C TYR A 118 31.32 -9.39 -14.67
N SER A 119 30.37 -10.12 -15.23
CA SER A 119 29.14 -9.57 -15.82
C SER A 119 27.92 -10.36 -15.31
N ALA A 120 26.78 -9.69 -15.16
CA ALA A 120 25.54 -10.30 -14.70
C ALA A 120 24.38 -9.87 -15.60
N SER A 121 23.44 -10.78 -15.84
CA SER A 121 22.17 -10.50 -16.50
C SER A 121 21.03 -10.79 -15.53
N PHE A 122 20.16 -9.81 -15.31
CA PHE A 122 19.06 -9.93 -14.36
C PHE A 122 17.87 -9.05 -14.76
N ALA A 123 16.70 -9.40 -14.25
CA ALA A 123 15.46 -8.66 -14.42
C ALA A 123 14.94 -8.19 -13.05
N VAL A 124 14.54 -6.92 -12.98
CA VAL A 124 14.01 -6.28 -11.77
C VAL A 124 12.54 -5.95 -11.96
N GLY A 125 11.68 -6.51 -11.11
CA GLY A 125 10.26 -6.13 -11.01
C GLY A 125 10.11 -4.83 -10.23
N LEU A 126 9.50 -3.82 -10.85
CA LEU A 126 9.26 -2.51 -10.22
C LEU A 126 7.83 -2.44 -9.65
N THR A 127 6.82 -2.29 -10.50
CA THR A 127 5.43 -2.08 -10.07
C THR A 127 4.49 -2.85 -10.99
N GLU A 128 3.23 -2.98 -10.58
CA GLU A 128 2.17 -3.47 -11.45
C GLU A 128 1.61 -2.36 -12.35
N GLY A 129 1.13 -2.76 -13.53
CA GLY A 129 0.48 -1.88 -14.50
C GLY A 129 1.42 -1.27 -15.55
N PRO A 130 0.86 -0.64 -16.60
CA PRO A 130 1.64 0.13 -17.56
C PRO A 130 2.28 1.35 -16.90
N ILE A 131 3.56 1.54 -17.12
CA ILE A 131 4.38 2.64 -16.58
C ILE A 131 4.94 3.52 -17.67
#